data_AF-A0A813DF29-F1
#
_entry.id   AF-A0A813DF29-F1
#
_cell.length_a   1.000
_cell.length_b   1.000
_cell.length_c   1.000
_cell.angle_alpha   90.00
_cell.angle_beta   90.00
_cell.angle_gamma   90.00
#
_symmetry.space_group_name_H-M   'P 1'
#
loop_
_entity.id
_entity.type
_entity.pdbx_description
1 polymer ?
#
loop_
_entity_poly.entity_id
_entity_poly.type
_entity_poly.pdbx_seq_one_letter_code
_entity_poly.pdbx_strand_id
1 'polypeptide(L)'
;GLYARARKLDTQDGLRLLRFKGPDGTGCELDLDDVAKLREVAKSSSYFAYIAGSLLELGKHFRVGGAEIENYLSDLPIRKGLSSSASICVLVVRALNQLYDLKLTVHGEMDIAYRPEEYYGDFERHSLLGEVNLKVCEEVAEVMSRERDPIKAAEALGAAMTKAQARWDEVAVPLCPHELKAPVLHRLLECPALVPHITGGKGIGSQGDGSAQLVCRTAADVDKVMQIVRDLGMEPLRLTINASKPVRTAIIPLAGASPGMWPASKCVGPWLFPVRMGEAVKPAICWLCE
;
A
#
# COMPACT_ATOMS: atom_id res chain seq x y z
N GLY A 1 -2.73 6.11 -14.91
CA GLY A 1 -1.80 5.39 -15.78
C GLY A 1 -0.53 6.19 -16.02
N LEU A 2 0.61 5.49 -16.09
CA LEU A 2 1.79 5.98 -16.80
C LEU A 2 1.89 5.17 -18.09
N TYR A 3 2.05 5.83 -19.22
CA TYR A 3 2.11 5.18 -20.52
C TYR A 3 3.45 5.48 -21.16
N ALA A 4 4.26 4.43 -21.34
CA ALA A 4 5.58 4.58 -21.90
C ALA A 4 5.83 3.66 -23.09
N ARG A 5 6.74 4.09 -23.96
CA ARG A 5 7.41 3.27 -24.97
C ARG A 5 8.83 3.03 -24.50
N ALA A 6 9.33 1.81 -24.70
CA ALA A 6 10.68 1.45 -24.32
C ALA A 6 11.37 0.73 -25.48
N ARG A 7 12.66 1.01 -25.66
CA ARG A 7 13.51 0.30 -26.63
C ARG A 7 14.90 0.07 -26.05
N LYS A 8 15.58 -0.97 -26.53
CA LYS A 8 16.99 -1.19 -26.23
C LYS A 8 17.82 -0.03 -26.79
N LEU A 9 18.81 0.39 -26.04
CA LEU A 9 19.75 1.43 -26.44
C LEU A 9 21.14 0.78 -26.58
N ASP A 10 21.57 0.61 -27.81
CA ASP A 10 22.95 0.21 -28.11
C ASP A 10 23.78 1.48 -28.30
N THR A 11 24.77 1.68 -27.44
CA THR A 11 25.73 2.78 -27.56
C THR A 11 26.94 2.29 -28.34
N GLN A 12 27.53 3.17 -29.16
CA GLN A 12 28.70 2.83 -29.98
C GLN A 12 29.93 2.48 -29.12
N ASP A 13 29.99 3.00 -27.90
CA ASP A 13 31.09 2.81 -26.95
C ASP A 13 30.87 1.63 -25.99
N GLY A 14 29.76 0.88 -26.13
CA GLY A 14 29.40 -0.23 -25.25
C GLY A 14 28.92 0.17 -23.84
N LEU A 15 28.75 1.48 -23.60
CA LEU A 15 28.16 2.04 -22.39
C LEU A 15 26.71 1.60 -22.21
N ARG A 16 26.37 1.17 -21.00
CA ARG A 16 25.03 0.69 -20.64
C ARG A 16 24.25 1.84 -20.04
N LEU A 17 23.51 2.58 -20.86
CA LEU A 17 22.81 3.79 -20.43
C LEU A 17 21.30 3.57 -20.31
N LEU A 18 20.68 4.16 -19.29
CA LEU A 18 19.24 4.40 -19.24
C LEU A 18 18.94 5.85 -19.59
N ARG A 19 18.21 6.06 -20.69
CA ARG A 19 17.64 7.37 -21.06
C ARG A 19 16.15 7.38 -20.71
N PHE A 20 15.74 8.29 -19.83
CA PHE A 20 14.34 8.50 -19.50
C PHE A 20 13.86 9.86 -20.00
N LYS A 21 12.69 9.90 -20.63
CA LYS A 21 11.99 11.13 -21.01
C LYS A 21 10.57 11.11 -20.46
N GLY A 22 10.20 12.19 -19.77
CA GLY A 22 8.85 12.44 -19.27
C GLY A 22 8.02 13.27 -20.24
N PRO A 23 6.70 13.36 -20.00
CA PRO A 23 5.76 14.07 -20.87
C PRO A 23 6.01 15.59 -20.91
N ASP A 24 6.65 16.14 -19.87
CA ASP A 24 6.89 17.57 -19.71
C ASP A 24 8.21 18.01 -20.37
N GLY A 25 8.85 17.13 -21.15
CA GLY A 25 10.17 17.34 -21.74
C GLY A 25 11.34 17.17 -20.74
N THR A 26 11.05 16.86 -19.48
CA THR A 26 12.06 16.51 -18.48
C THR A 26 12.65 15.13 -18.79
N GLY A 27 13.94 14.94 -18.52
CA GLY A 27 14.57 13.65 -18.75
C GLY A 27 15.88 13.50 -18.00
N CYS A 28 16.37 12.26 -17.92
CA CYS A 28 17.66 11.94 -17.34
C CYS A 28 18.37 10.89 -18.19
N GLU A 29 19.70 10.94 -18.15
CA GLU A 29 20.57 9.88 -18.63
C GLU A 29 21.36 9.34 -17.43
N LEU A 30 21.30 8.04 -17.21
CA LEU A 30 21.95 7.37 -16.09
C LEU A 30 22.83 6.23 -16.62
N ASP A 31 24.09 6.22 -16.21
CA ASP A 31 25.00 5.11 -16.49
C ASP A 31 24.73 3.95 -15.52
N LEU A 32 24.45 2.77 -16.06
CA LEU A 32 24.16 1.56 -15.31
C LEU A 32 25.41 0.93 -14.69
N ASP A 33 26.61 1.30 -15.16
CA ASP A 33 27.89 0.87 -14.60
C ASP A 33 28.39 1.82 -13.49
N ASP A 34 27.97 3.09 -13.48
CA ASP A 34 28.34 4.06 -12.44
C ASP A 34 27.43 3.97 -11.19
N VAL A 35 27.68 2.94 -10.38
CA VAL A 35 26.97 2.70 -9.12
C VAL A 35 27.11 3.87 -8.14
N ALA A 36 28.23 4.59 -8.15
CA ALA A 36 28.45 5.71 -7.25
C ALA A 36 27.53 6.88 -7.62
N LYS A 37 27.44 7.21 -8.90
CA LYS A 37 26.53 8.26 -9.38
C LYS A 37 25.07 7.88 -9.23
N LEU A 38 24.71 6.63 -9.50
CA LEU A 38 23.34 6.14 -9.26
C LEU A 38 22.93 6.32 -7.78
N ARG A 39 23.83 6.04 -6.83
CA ARG A 39 23.56 6.26 -5.39
C ARG A 39 23.44 7.74 -5.03
N GLU A 40 24.25 8.60 -5.65
CA GLU A 40 24.15 10.05 -5.45
C GLU A 40 22.79 10.57 -5.94
N VAL A 41 22.35 10.16 -7.14
CA VAL A 41 21.04 10.55 -7.70
C VAL A 41 19.89 9.96 -6.88
N ALA A 42 20.00 8.71 -6.44
CA ALA A 42 19.00 8.08 -5.58
C ALA A 42 18.83 8.78 -4.22
N LYS A 43 19.87 9.43 -3.70
CA LYS A 43 19.81 10.23 -2.46
C LYS A 43 19.35 11.68 -2.67
N SER A 44 19.17 12.10 -3.92
CA SER A 44 18.74 13.46 -4.23
C SER A 44 17.23 13.62 -4.04
N SER A 45 16.78 14.86 -3.86
CA SER A 45 15.35 15.21 -3.85
C SER A 45 14.73 15.28 -5.26
N SER A 46 15.45 14.80 -6.28
CA SER A 46 15.00 14.83 -7.67
C SER A 46 13.95 13.76 -7.94
N TYR A 47 13.01 14.06 -8.84
CA TYR A 47 12.08 13.06 -9.39
C TYR A 47 12.80 11.82 -9.97
N PHE A 48 14.03 11.98 -10.45
CA PHE A 48 14.83 10.89 -11.01
C PHE A 48 15.46 9.97 -9.95
N ALA A 49 15.38 10.33 -8.67
CA ALA A 49 15.87 9.47 -7.58
C ALA A 49 15.20 8.09 -7.59
N TYR A 50 13.88 8.04 -7.86
CA TYR A 50 13.11 6.80 -7.95
C TYR A 50 13.62 5.86 -9.05
N ILE A 51 13.97 6.44 -10.21
CA ILE A 51 14.54 5.71 -11.34
C ILE A 51 15.91 5.16 -10.96
N ALA A 52 16.79 6.01 -10.43
CA ALA A 52 18.14 5.60 -10.03
C ALA A 52 18.12 4.50 -8.95
N GLY A 53 17.22 4.60 -7.97
CA GLY A 53 17.02 3.56 -6.97
C GLY A 53 16.59 2.24 -7.61
N SER A 54 15.56 2.25 -8.45
CA SER A 54 15.08 1.05 -9.14
C SER A 54 16.17 0.36 -9.96
N LEU A 55 17.04 1.15 -10.60
CA LEU A 55 18.20 0.65 -11.34
C LEU A 55 19.24 0.00 -10.43
N LEU A 56 19.53 0.60 -9.27
CA LEU A 56 20.44 0.03 -8.28
C LEU A 56 19.94 -1.33 -7.78
N GLU A 57 18.66 -1.44 -7.48
CA GLU A 57 18.07 -2.69 -6.99
C GLU A 57 18.03 -3.76 -8.08
N LEU A 58 17.58 -3.41 -9.28
CA LEU A 58 17.56 -4.34 -10.42
C LEU A 58 18.98 -4.82 -10.77
N GLY A 59 19.97 -3.92 -10.69
CA GLY A 59 21.38 -4.21 -10.95
C GLY A 59 22.03 -5.21 -10.00
N LYS A 60 21.47 -5.42 -8.80
CA LYS A 60 21.93 -6.48 -7.86
C LYS A 60 21.66 -7.89 -8.41
N HIS A 61 20.64 -8.03 -9.25
CA HIS A 61 20.14 -9.31 -9.70
C HIS A 61 20.32 -9.54 -11.21
N PHE A 62 20.28 -8.46 -12.00
CA PHE A 62 20.27 -8.54 -13.45
C PHE A 62 21.25 -7.57 -14.09
N ARG A 63 21.88 -8.02 -15.17
CA ARG A 63 22.73 -7.18 -16.02
C ARG A 63 22.01 -6.90 -17.33
N VAL A 64 21.57 -5.67 -17.53
CA VAL A 64 20.89 -5.21 -18.77
C VAL A 64 21.82 -4.34 -19.61
N GLY A 65 21.58 -4.29 -20.93
CA GLY A 65 22.45 -3.60 -21.91
C GLY A 65 22.23 -2.10 -22.06
N GLY A 66 21.13 -1.55 -21.54
CA GLY A 66 20.75 -0.13 -21.70
C GLY A 66 19.40 0.05 -22.39
N ALA A 67 18.66 1.09 -22.02
CA ALA A 67 17.33 1.32 -22.58
C ALA A 67 16.99 2.80 -22.70
N GLU A 68 16.19 3.13 -23.70
CA GLU A 68 15.47 4.40 -23.77
C GLU A 68 14.01 4.15 -23.41
N ILE A 69 13.51 4.90 -22.44
CA ILE A 69 12.13 4.85 -21.94
C ILE A 69 11.53 6.25 -22.11
N GLU A 70 10.45 6.35 -22.89
CA GLU A 70 9.71 7.58 -23.12
C GLU A 70 8.30 7.43 -22.53
N ASN A 71 8.06 8.12 -21.41
CA ASN A 71 6.72 8.27 -20.84
C ASN A 71 5.99 9.40 -21.57
N TYR A 72 5.08 9.04 -22.48
CA TYR A 72 4.40 9.99 -23.36
C TYR A 72 3.04 10.46 -22.82
N LEU A 73 2.48 9.78 -21.81
CA LEU A 73 1.22 10.18 -21.18
C LEU A 73 1.19 9.76 -19.72
N SER A 74 0.85 10.72 -18.85
CA SER A 74 0.58 10.50 -17.44
C SER A 74 -0.81 11.02 -17.12
N ASP A 75 -1.78 10.13 -16.91
CA ASP A 75 -3.14 10.48 -16.47
C ASP A 75 -3.39 10.12 -15.00
N LEU A 76 -2.31 9.78 -14.26
CA LEU A 76 -2.35 9.72 -12.80
C LEU A 76 -2.57 11.14 -12.22
N PRO A 77 -3.45 11.31 -11.21
CA PRO A 77 -3.60 12.59 -10.54
C PRO A 77 -2.30 12.97 -9.81
N ILE A 78 -1.53 13.90 -10.39
CA ILE A 78 -0.31 14.43 -9.80
C ILE A 78 -0.67 15.17 -8.49
N ARG A 79 0.13 14.96 -7.42
CA ARG A 79 0.00 15.63 -6.09
C ARG A 79 -1.27 15.34 -5.27
N LYS A 80 -1.93 14.19 -5.49
CA LYS A 80 -3.06 13.73 -4.65
C LYS A 80 -2.73 12.54 -3.73
N GLY A 81 -1.44 12.27 -3.48
CA GLY A 81 -1.05 11.14 -2.63
C GLY A 81 -1.30 9.76 -3.26
N LEU A 82 -1.44 9.68 -4.59
CA LEU A 82 -1.78 8.46 -5.33
C LEU A 82 -0.58 7.91 -6.12
N SER A 83 0.51 7.56 -5.42
CA SER A 83 1.48 6.55 -5.89
C SER A 83 2.28 6.89 -7.17
N SER A 84 2.56 8.17 -7.47
CA SER A 84 3.33 8.55 -8.68
C SER A 84 4.77 8.04 -8.67
N SER A 85 5.42 8.00 -7.50
CA SER A 85 6.78 7.47 -7.31
C SER A 85 6.85 5.94 -7.49
N ALA A 86 5.94 5.20 -6.86
CA ALA A 86 5.89 3.74 -7.03
C ALA A 86 5.53 3.35 -8.47
N SER A 87 4.65 4.13 -9.12
CA SER A 87 4.30 3.90 -10.52
C SER A 87 5.50 4.07 -11.44
N ILE A 88 6.38 5.05 -11.20
CA ILE A 88 7.59 5.23 -12.03
C ILE A 88 8.62 4.12 -11.78
N CYS A 89 8.80 3.68 -10.53
CA CYS A 89 9.67 2.53 -10.21
C CYS A 89 9.21 1.27 -10.96
N VAL A 90 7.92 0.94 -10.85
CA VAL A 90 7.33 -0.22 -11.55
C VAL A 90 7.44 -0.08 -13.06
N LEU A 91 7.25 1.12 -13.61
CA LEU A 91 7.37 1.36 -15.05
C LEU A 91 8.78 1.07 -15.57
N VAL A 92 9.81 1.54 -14.87
CA VAL A 92 11.22 1.31 -15.25
C VAL A 92 11.57 -0.17 -15.15
N VAL A 93 11.22 -0.82 -14.04
CA VAL A 93 11.48 -2.26 -13.82
C VAL A 93 10.76 -3.11 -14.87
N ARG A 94 9.48 -2.83 -15.13
CA ARG A 94 8.68 -3.54 -16.15
C ARG A 94 9.23 -3.34 -17.55
N ALA A 95 9.62 -2.12 -17.92
CA ALA A 95 10.23 -1.84 -19.21
C ALA A 95 11.50 -2.67 -19.41
N LEU A 96 12.39 -2.71 -18.41
CA LEU A 96 13.62 -3.51 -18.48
C LEU A 96 13.33 -5.02 -18.48
N ASN A 97 12.36 -5.49 -17.68
CA ASN A 97 11.93 -6.88 -17.66
C ASN A 97 11.45 -7.33 -19.05
N GLN A 98 10.61 -6.53 -19.71
CA GLN A 98 10.09 -6.85 -21.04
C GLN A 98 11.15 -6.73 -22.13
N LEU A 99 11.99 -5.70 -22.10
CA LEU A 99 13.05 -5.52 -23.12
C LEU A 99 14.09 -6.64 -23.07
N TYR A 100 14.48 -7.07 -21.87
CA TYR A 100 15.56 -8.05 -21.68
C TYR A 100 15.06 -9.45 -21.33
N ASP A 101 13.75 -9.67 -21.29
CA ASP A 101 13.12 -10.94 -20.95
C ASP A 101 13.68 -11.53 -19.64
N LEU A 102 13.72 -10.70 -18.60
CA LEU A 102 14.35 -11.06 -17.30
C LEU A 102 13.60 -12.14 -16.53
N LYS A 103 12.45 -12.59 -17.04
CA LYS A 103 11.56 -13.60 -16.43
C LYS A 103 11.03 -13.22 -15.06
N LEU A 104 10.99 -11.92 -14.74
CA LEU A 104 10.34 -11.45 -13.52
C LEU A 104 8.82 -11.59 -13.67
N THR A 105 8.19 -12.14 -12.62
CA THR A 105 6.73 -12.10 -12.47
C THR A 105 6.30 -10.69 -12.07
N VAL A 106 5.00 -10.39 -12.16
CA VAL A 106 4.44 -9.11 -11.67
C VAL A 106 4.84 -8.83 -10.22
N HIS A 107 4.85 -9.86 -9.37
CA HIS A 107 5.31 -9.73 -7.99
C HIS A 107 6.81 -9.40 -7.89
N GLY A 108 7.66 -10.06 -8.70
CA GLY A 108 9.09 -9.74 -8.76
C GLY A 108 9.38 -8.33 -9.26
N GLU A 109 8.59 -7.83 -10.22
CA GLU A 109 8.67 -6.42 -10.65
C GLU A 109 8.35 -5.47 -9.49
N MET A 110 7.30 -5.77 -8.72
CA MET A 110 6.89 -4.96 -7.57
C MET A 110 7.94 -4.98 -6.44
N ASP A 111 8.52 -6.15 -6.14
CA ASP A 111 9.55 -6.30 -5.12
C ASP A 111 10.79 -5.45 -5.44
N ILE A 112 11.28 -5.49 -6.68
CA ILE A 112 12.42 -4.68 -7.12
C ILE A 112 12.05 -3.20 -7.13
N ALA A 113 10.82 -2.83 -7.48
CA ALA A 113 10.36 -1.44 -7.47
C ALA A 113 10.20 -0.87 -6.05
N TYR A 114 9.96 -1.72 -5.04
CA TYR A 114 9.75 -1.36 -3.64
C TYR A 114 11.05 -1.31 -2.81
N ARG A 115 12.00 -2.23 -3.07
CA ARG A 115 13.26 -2.30 -2.30
C ARG A 115 14.29 -1.18 -2.44
N PRO A 116 14.31 -0.30 -3.46
CA PRO A 116 15.30 0.78 -3.51
C PRO A 116 15.13 1.84 -2.42
N GLU A 117 14.15 1.65 -1.54
CA GLU A 117 13.79 2.49 -0.41
C GLU A 117 14.87 2.62 0.68
N GLU A 118 15.89 1.75 0.66
CA GLU A 118 17.09 1.89 1.50
C GLU A 118 18.01 3.06 1.05
N TYR A 119 17.85 3.58 -0.17
CA TYR A 119 18.71 4.61 -0.75
C TYR A 119 18.14 6.03 -0.68
N TYR A 120 16.85 6.22 -0.34
CA TYR A 120 16.18 7.54 -0.43
C TYR A 120 16.37 8.45 0.79
N GLY A 121 17.08 8.02 1.82
CA GLY A 121 17.25 8.82 3.05
C GLY A 121 15.94 9.03 3.84
N ASP A 122 14.86 8.33 3.49
CA ASP A 122 13.51 8.50 4.04
C ASP A 122 13.26 7.58 5.25
N PHE A 123 14.31 7.33 6.05
CA PHE A 123 14.30 6.34 7.14
C PHE A 123 13.22 6.66 8.19
N GLU A 124 12.98 7.95 8.47
CA GLU A 124 11.97 8.39 9.42
C GLU A 124 10.53 8.20 8.89
N ARG A 125 10.24 8.55 7.62
CA ARG A 125 8.92 8.26 7.00
C ARG A 125 8.68 6.77 6.85
N HIS A 126 9.71 6.00 6.52
CA HIS A 126 9.60 4.56 6.36
C HIS A 126 9.42 3.87 7.71
N SER A 127 10.06 4.34 8.79
CA SER A 127 9.74 3.86 10.14
C SER A 127 8.26 4.10 10.47
N LEU A 128 7.72 5.26 10.09
CA LEU A 128 6.34 5.64 10.34
C LEU A 128 5.32 4.78 9.62
N LEU A 129 5.52 4.52 8.33
CA LEU A 129 4.62 3.69 7.53
C LEU A 129 4.94 2.19 7.63
N GLY A 130 6.14 1.85 8.08
CA GLY A 130 6.65 0.50 8.28
C GLY A 130 6.57 0.06 9.74
N GLU A 131 7.73 -0.08 10.41
CA GLU A 131 7.81 -0.73 11.73
C GLU A 131 6.94 -0.08 12.82
N VAL A 132 6.88 1.26 12.86
CA VAL A 132 6.08 1.97 13.87
C VAL A 132 4.60 1.78 13.62
N ASN A 133 4.13 1.91 12.37
CA ASN A 133 2.73 1.63 12.04
C ASN A 133 2.38 0.17 12.29
N LEU A 134 3.27 -0.77 11.96
CA LEU A 134 3.07 -2.19 12.23
C LEU A 134 2.89 -2.45 13.74
N LYS A 135 3.78 -1.93 14.58
CA LYS A 135 3.66 -2.04 16.04
C LYS A 135 2.35 -1.48 16.57
N VAL A 136 1.95 -0.28 16.10
CA VAL A 136 0.67 0.32 16.50
C VAL A 136 -0.51 -0.55 16.06
N CYS A 137 -0.47 -1.10 14.84
CA CYS A 137 -1.52 -2.00 14.35
C CYS A 137 -1.58 -3.30 15.16
N GLU A 138 -0.43 -3.88 15.49
CA GLU A 138 -0.33 -5.11 16.30
C GLU A 138 -0.85 -4.88 17.73
N GLU A 139 -0.43 -3.79 18.38
CA GLU A 139 -0.89 -3.40 19.72
C GLU A 139 -2.42 -3.23 19.75
N VAL A 140 -2.99 -2.51 18.78
CA VAL A 140 -4.44 -2.31 18.70
C VAL A 140 -5.17 -3.61 18.39
N ALA A 141 -4.66 -4.42 17.46
CA ALA A 141 -5.25 -5.71 17.13
C ALA A 141 -5.27 -6.65 18.34
N GLU A 142 -4.18 -6.67 19.13
CA GLU A 142 -4.09 -7.45 20.36
C GLU A 142 -5.13 -6.99 21.38
N VAL A 143 -5.21 -5.67 21.66
CA VAL A 143 -6.19 -5.10 22.59
C VAL A 143 -7.62 -5.42 22.15
N MET A 144 -7.94 -5.18 20.88
CA MET A 144 -9.27 -5.45 20.32
C MET A 144 -9.61 -6.94 20.31
N SER A 145 -8.63 -7.84 20.22
CA SER A 145 -8.86 -9.29 20.25
C SER A 145 -9.19 -9.84 21.64
N ARG A 146 -8.67 -9.18 22.69
CA ARG A 146 -8.83 -9.62 24.09
C ARG A 146 -9.98 -8.92 24.80
N GLU A 147 -10.20 -7.65 24.48
CA GLU A 147 -11.24 -6.85 25.11
C GLU A 147 -12.64 -7.29 24.63
N ARG A 148 -13.50 -7.64 25.59
CA ARG A 148 -14.88 -8.07 25.32
C ARG A 148 -15.88 -6.93 25.41
N ASP A 149 -15.51 -5.85 26.08
CA ASP A 149 -16.30 -4.64 26.16
C ASP A 149 -16.09 -3.79 24.89
N PRO A 150 -17.11 -3.65 24.02
CA PRO A 150 -16.97 -2.92 22.76
C PRO A 150 -16.66 -1.43 22.98
N ILE A 151 -17.05 -0.86 24.13
CA ILE A 151 -16.78 0.55 24.45
C ILE A 151 -15.29 0.72 24.72
N LYS A 152 -14.70 -0.13 25.56
CA LYS A 152 -13.26 -0.10 25.86
C LYS A 152 -12.41 -0.40 24.63
N ALA A 153 -12.85 -1.33 23.78
CA ALA A 153 -12.19 -1.61 22.50
C ALA A 153 -12.20 -0.38 21.58
N ALA A 154 -13.33 0.34 21.50
CA ALA A 154 -13.45 1.58 20.73
C ALA A 154 -12.60 2.72 21.33
N GLU A 155 -12.46 2.80 22.65
CA GLU A 155 -11.58 3.76 23.32
C GLU A 155 -10.11 3.49 23.01
N ALA A 156 -9.67 2.23 23.07
CA ALA A 156 -8.31 1.84 22.71
C ALA A 156 -7.99 2.15 21.23
N LEU A 157 -8.92 1.81 20.31
CA LEU A 157 -8.77 2.12 18.89
C LEU A 157 -8.69 3.64 18.64
N GLY A 158 -9.59 4.41 19.25
CA GLY A 158 -9.60 5.88 19.12
C GLY A 158 -8.31 6.50 19.63
N ALA A 159 -7.84 6.10 20.82
CA ALA A 159 -6.59 6.59 21.39
C ALA A 159 -5.39 6.28 20.50
N ALA A 160 -5.32 5.07 19.92
CA ALA A 160 -4.26 4.70 19.01
C ALA A 160 -4.30 5.51 17.70
N MET A 161 -5.49 5.77 17.15
CA MET A 161 -5.65 6.64 15.98
C MET A 161 -5.15 8.06 16.26
N THR A 162 -5.52 8.65 17.40
CA THR A 162 -5.05 9.98 17.80
C THR A 162 -3.53 10.02 17.98
N LYS A 163 -2.95 9.00 18.63
CA LYS A 163 -1.49 8.88 18.80
C LYS A 163 -0.78 8.74 17.44
N ALA A 164 -1.34 7.94 16.53
CA ALA A 164 -0.80 7.78 15.18
C ALA A 164 -0.87 9.08 14.37
N GLN A 165 -1.94 9.86 14.52
CA GLN A 165 -2.04 11.19 13.89
C GLN A 165 -0.97 12.14 14.45
N ALA A 166 -0.88 12.28 15.78
CA ALA A 166 0.09 13.19 16.39
C ALA A 166 1.54 12.84 15.97
N ARG A 167 1.85 11.56 15.87
CA ARG A 167 3.17 11.10 15.40
C ARG A 167 3.40 11.42 13.91
N TRP A 168 2.36 11.27 13.09
CA TRP A 168 2.41 11.70 11.69
C TRP A 168 2.68 13.20 11.58
N ASP A 169 2.00 14.00 12.39
CA ASP A 169 2.14 15.47 12.41
C ASP A 169 3.55 15.89 12.83
N GLU A 170 4.13 15.21 13.82
CA GLU A 170 5.47 15.49 14.33
C GLU A 170 6.56 15.23 13.29
N VAL A 171 6.45 14.13 12.54
CA VAL A 171 7.57 13.62 11.73
C VAL A 171 7.34 13.79 10.23
N ALA A 172 6.12 13.55 9.74
CA ALA A 172 5.85 13.59 8.30
C ALA A 172 5.63 15.04 7.81
N VAL A 173 4.93 15.87 8.58
CA VAL A 173 4.60 17.25 8.18
C VAL A 173 5.85 18.12 7.92
N PRO A 174 6.90 18.11 8.76
CA PRO A 174 8.11 18.89 8.50
C PRO A 174 8.80 18.55 7.17
N LEU A 175 8.63 17.33 6.69
CA LEU A 175 9.30 16.86 5.48
C LEU A 175 8.58 17.29 4.19
N CYS A 176 7.26 17.55 4.25
CA CYS A 176 6.47 18.10 3.13
C CYS A 176 5.39 19.08 3.64
N PRO A 177 5.78 20.23 4.20
CA PRO A 177 4.85 21.12 4.93
C PRO A 177 3.75 21.71 4.04
N HIS A 178 4.00 21.87 2.74
CA HIS A 178 3.01 22.36 1.80
C HIS A 178 1.91 21.34 1.45
N GLU A 179 2.17 20.04 1.63
CA GLU A 179 1.22 18.97 1.27
C GLU A 179 0.57 18.33 2.50
N LEU A 180 1.29 18.26 3.63
CA LEU A 180 0.89 17.49 4.80
C LEU A 180 0.35 18.34 5.96
N LYS A 181 0.42 19.68 5.88
CA LYS A 181 -0.11 20.57 6.93
C LYS A 181 -1.63 20.43 7.14
N ALA A 182 -2.36 19.90 6.15
CA ALA A 182 -3.76 19.49 6.23
C ALA A 182 -4.66 20.34 7.18
N PRO A 183 -4.80 21.66 6.93
CA PRO A 183 -5.54 22.56 7.83
C PRO A 183 -7.01 22.20 7.99
N VAL A 184 -7.64 21.56 6.99
CA VAL A 184 -9.03 21.11 7.07
C VAL A 184 -9.12 19.87 7.96
N LEU A 185 -8.16 18.94 7.83
CA LEU A 185 -8.05 17.77 8.71
C LEU A 185 -7.91 18.19 10.17
N HIS A 186 -6.98 19.10 10.50
CA HIS A 186 -6.78 19.54 11.88
C HIS A 186 -7.99 20.30 12.41
N ARG A 187 -8.64 21.15 11.60
CA ARG A 187 -9.90 21.81 11.98
C ARG A 187 -10.97 20.79 12.40
N LEU A 188 -11.06 19.65 11.69
CA LEU A 188 -11.97 18.58 12.06
C LEU A 188 -11.54 17.90 13.36
N LEU A 189 -10.28 17.44 13.45
CA LEU A 189 -9.80 16.67 14.60
C LEU A 189 -9.77 17.49 15.91
N GLU A 190 -9.56 18.79 15.82
CA GLU A 190 -9.54 19.72 16.96
C GLU A 190 -10.92 20.33 17.26
N CYS A 191 -11.96 19.96 16.51
CA CYS A 191 -13.30 20.53 16.68
C CYS A 191 -13.87 20.22 18.08
N PRO A 192 -14.10 21.24 18.94
CA PRO A 192 -14.55 21.01 20.31
C PRO A 192 -15.91 20.32 20.41
N ALA A 193 -16.77 20.52 19.40
CA ALA A 193 -18.09 19.90 19.33
C ALA A 193 -18.01 18.36 19.17
N LEU A 194 -16.91 17.83 18.62
CA LEU A 194 -16.74 16.38 18.43
C LEU A 194 -16.25 15.66 19.70
N VAL A 195 -15.50 16.34 20.57
CA VAL A 195 -14.87 15.78 21.78
C VAL A 195 -15.81 14.90 22.63
N PRO A 196 -17.06 15.30 22.95
CA PRO A 196 -17.95 14.45 23.75
C PRO A 196 -18.45 13.21 23.01
N HIS A 197 -18.33 13.16 21.68
CA HIS A 197 -18.96 12.13 20.83
C HIS A 197 -17.98 11.10 20.27
N ILE A 198 -16.68 11.41 20.27
CA ILE A 198 -15.63 10.54 19.72
C ILE A 198 -14.66 10.04 20.79
N THR A 199 -14.00 8.92 20.51
CA THR A 199 -12.86 8.40 21.29
C THR A 199 -11.52 8.74 20.64
N GLY A 200 -11.52 9.10 19.36
CA GLY A 200 -10.34 9.57 18.63
C GLY A 200 -10.55 9.56 17.12
N GLY A 201 -9.50 9.94 16.39
CA GLY A 201 -9.57 10.04 14.93
C GLY A 201 -8.22 10.31 14.29
N LYS A 202 -8.14 10.08 12.97
CA LYS A 202 -6.97 10.38 12.14
C LYS A 202 -7.35 10.60 10.67
N GLY A 203 -6.47 11.23 9.91
CA GLY A 203 -6.50 11.25 8.45
C GLY A 203 -6.29 9.84 7.89
N ILE A 204 -6.84 9.57 6.70
CA ILE A 204 -6.67 8.29 6.00
C ILE A 204 -6.00 8.51 4.64
N GLY A 205 -5.27 7.49 4.17
CA GLY A 205 -4.47 7.58 2.95
C GLY A 205 -3.22 8.44 3.15
N SER A 206 -2.98 9.40 2.26
CA SER A 206 -1.80 10.28 2.29
C SER A 206 -1.82 11.35 3.38
N GLN A 207 -2.88 11.41 4.19
CA GLN A 207 -3.01 12.27 5.37
C GLN A 207 -2.91 13.79 5.05
N GLY A 208 -3.31 14.20 3.85
CA GLY A 208 -3.63 15.60 3.53
C GLY A 208 -5.08 15.95 3.89
N ASP A 209 -5.63 17.02 3.30
CA ASP A 209 -7.04 17.44 3.46
C ASP A 209 -8.08 16.52 2.78
N GLY A 210 -7.73 15.24 2.56
CA GLY A 210 -8.57 14.27 1.86
C GLY A 210 -9.72 13.77 2.74
N SER A 211 -9.48 12.68 3.45
CA SER A 211 -10.50 12.04 4.28
C SER A 211 -9.97 11.78 5.68
N ALA A 212 -10.88 11.78 6.65
CA ALA A 212 -10.60 11.44 8.04
C ALA A 212 -11.52 10.31 8.49
N GLN A 213 -11.06 9.56 9.47
CA GLN A 213 -11.84 8.54 10.15
C GLN A 213 -11.93 8.88 11.63
N LEU A 214 -13.14 8.85 12.16
CA LEU A 214 -13.47 9.14 13.55
C LEU A 214 -14.09 7.89 14.20
N VAL A 215 -13.71 7.60 15.43
CA VAL A 215 -14.32 6.51 16.22
C VAL A 215 -15.34 7.14 17.15
N CYS A 216 -16.62 6.88 16.89
CA CYS A 216 -17.73 7.41 17.70
C CYS A 216 -18.03 6.48 18.87
N ARG A 217 -18.48 7.04 20.00
CA ARG A 217 -18.77 6.28 21.23
C ARG A 217 -20.02 5.40 21.12
N THR A 218 -21.07 5.92 20.50
CA THR A 218 -22.37 5.24 20.38
C THR A 218 -23.02 5.49 19.02
N ALA A 219 -24.06 4.72 18.69
CA ALA A 219 -24.84 4.95 17.47
C ALA A 219 -25.49 6.36 17.43
N ALA A 220 -25.92 6.88 18.58
CA ALA A 220 -26.48 8.22 18.70
C ALA A 220 -25.40 9.31 18.54
N ASP A 221 -24.17 9.03 19.00
CA ASP A 221 -23.04 9.93 18.78
C ASP A 221 -22.64 9.98 17.31
N VAL A 222 -22.78 8.88 16.55
CA VAL A 222 -22.58 8.90 15.09
C VAL A 222 -23.50 9.93 14.43
N ASP A 223 -24.78 9.98 14.79
CA ASP A 223 -25.72 10.96 14.20
C ASP A 223 -25.31 12.40 14.52
N LYS A 224 -24.90 12.66 15.77
CA LYS A 224 -24.40 13.99 16.18
C LYS A 224 -23.13 14.38 15.45
N VAL A 225 -22.16 13.46 15.36
CA VAL A 225 -20.90 13.66 14.63
C VAL A 225 -21.17 13.93 13.16
N MET A 226 -22.06 13.17 12.52
CA MET A 226 -22.44 13.42 11.13
C MET A 226 -23.00 14.82 10.94
N GLN A 227 -23.87 15.31 11.84
CA GLN A 227 -24.38 16.68 11.76
C GLN A 227 -23.26 17.71 11.90
N ILE A 228 -22.39 17.57 12.90
CA ILE A 228 -21.24 18.48 13.12
C ILE A 228 -20.33 18.52 11.88
N VAL A 229 -20.06 17.36 11.27
CA VAL A 229 -19.23 17.25 10.06
C VAL A 229 -19.89 17.97 8.86
N ARG A 230 -21.22 17.85 8.70
CA ARG A 230 -21.97 18.61 7.67
C ARG A 230 -21.91 20.11 7.94
N ASP A 231 -22.04 20.53 9.19
CA ASP A 231 -21.98 21.95 9.58
C ASP A 231 -20.58 22.55 9.33
N LEU A 232 -19.53 21.72 9.34
CA LEU A 232 -18.17 22.09 8.93
C LEU A 232 -17.98 22.11 7.39
N GLY A 233 -19.02 21.82 6.62
CA GLY A 233 -19.00 21.81 5.15
C GLY A 233 -18.38 20.56 4.54
N MET A 234 -18.34 19.45 5.27
CA MET A 234 -17.77 18.18 4.81
C MET A 234 -18.87 17.12 4.62
N GLU A 235 -18.62 16.11 3.79
CA GLU A 235 -19.58 15.00 3.57
C GLU A 235 -19.24 13.81 4.48
N PRO A 236 -20.08 13.48 5.48
CA PRO A 236 -19.83 12.34 6.35
C PRO A 236 -20.35 11.02 5.75
N LEU A 237 -19.58 9.95 5.96
CA LEU A 237 -20.00 8.57 5.65
C LEU A 237 -20.11 7.76 6.94
N ARG A 238 -21.23 7.05 7.11
CA ARG A 238 -21.45 6.13 8.23
C ARG A 238 -20.81 4.78 7.93
N LEU A 239 -20.00 4.29 8.86
CA LEU A 239 -19.44 2.94 8.84
C LEU A 239 -19.68 2.25 10.19
N THR A 240 -20.21 1.03 10.16
CA THR A 240 -20.33 0.18 11.35
C THR A 240 -19.71 -1.17 11.04
N ILE A 241 -18.62 -1.50 11.73
CA ILE A 241 -17.96 -2.80 11.61
C ILE A 241 -18.62 -3.72 12.62
N ASN A 242 -19.49 -4.61 12.14
CA ASN A 242 -20.10 -5.61 12.99
C ASN A 242 -19.07 -6.67 13.37
N ALA A 243 -19.15 -7.19 14.60
CA ALA A 243 -18.37 -8.36 14.98
C ALA A 243 -18.68 -9.52 14.02
N SER A 244 -17.70 -9.89 13.19
CA SER A 244 -17.80 -11.12 12.42
C SER A 244 -17.76 -12.28 13.40
N LYS A 245 -18.69 -13.24 13.25
CA LYS A 245 -18.60 -14.50 14.02
C LYS A 245 -17.19 -15.07 13.78
N PRO A 246 -16.37 -15.28 14.83
CA PRO A 246 -15.04 -15.84 14.64
C PRO A 246 -15.21 -17.16 13.90
N VAL A 247 -14.48 -17.34 12.79
CA VAL A 247 -14.42 -18.62 12.09
C VAL A 247 -13.66 -19.57 13.00
N ARG A 248 -14.40 -20.27 13.87
CA ARG A 248 -13.86 -21.18 14.88
C ARG A 248 -13.31 -22.47 14.24
N THR A 249 -13.82 -22.77 13.06
CA THR A 249 -13.53 -23.97 12.29
C THR A 249 -13.68 -23.61 10.82
N ALA A 250 -12.57 -23.53 10.11
CA ALA A 250 -12.57 -23.46 8.65
C ALA A 250 -12.32 -24.86 8.11
N ILE A 251 -13.32 -25.46 7.47
CA ILE A 251 -13.10 -26.63 6.63
C ILE A 251 -12.61 -26.05 5.29
N ILE A 252 -11.33 -26.23 4.97
CA ILE A 252 -10.75 -25.85 3.68
C ILE A 252 -10.69 -27.12 2.83
N PRO A 253 -11.62 -27.32 1.89
CA PRO A 253 -11.58 -28.51 1.07
C PRO A 253 -10.47 -28.41 -0.01
N LEU A 254 -9.41 -29.20 0.07
CA LEU A 254 -8.40 -29.32 -1.02
C LEU A 254 -8.79 -30.27 -2.18
N ALA A 255 -9.44 -29.79 -3.24
CA ALA A 255 -9.22 -30.14 -4.66
C ALA A 255 -9.96 -29.29 -5.75
N GLY A 256 -9.19 -28.54 -6.55
CA GLY A 256 -9.60 -28.14 -7.89
C GLY A 256 -8.48 -28.56 -8.82
N ALA A 257 -8.78 -29.20 -9.94
CA ALA A 257 -7.80 -29.51 -10.97
C ALA A 257 -7.41 -28.23 -11.75
N SER A 258 -6.73 -27.30 -11.09
CA SER A 258 -6.19 -26.09 -11.72
C SER A 258 -4.87 -25.66 -11.03
N PRO A 259 -3.76 -25.45 -11.78
CA PRO A 259 -2.43 -25.19 -11.23
C PRO A 259 -2.18 -23.74 -10.75
N GLY A 260 -3.21 -22.89 -10.63
CA GLY A 260 -3.06 -21.52 -10.14
C GLY A 260 -3.10 -21.44 -8.61
N MET A 261 -1.95 -21.28 -7.95
CA MET A 261 -1.85 -20.96 -6.53
C MET A 261 -2.07 -19.45 -6.29
N TRP A 262 -3.23 -19.09 -5.75
CA TRP A 262 -3.54 -17.88 -4.96
C TRP A 262 -4.48 -18.32 -3.83
N PRO A 263 -4.80 -17.52 -2.78
CA PRO A 263 -5.61 -18.00 -1.67
C PRO A 263 -7.05 -18.12 -2.15
N ALA A 264 -7.38 -19.25 -2.77
CA ALA A 264 -8.74 -19.73 -2.80
C ALA A 264 -8.93 -20.46 -1.47
N SER A 265 -10.01 -20.14 -0.80
CA SER A 265 -10.79 -21.00 0.10
C SER A 265 -11.03 -22.37 -0.55
N LYS A 266 -9.95 -23.14 -0.77
CA LYS A 266 -9.80 -24.20 -1.79
C LYS A 266 -11.08 -25.03 -1.93
N CYS A 267 -11.47 -25.27 -3.18
CA CYS A 267 -12.47 -26.26 -3.59
C CYS A 267 -11.88 -27.65 -3.43
N VAL A 268 -12.64 -28.64 -2.90
CA VAL A 268 -12.83 -30.11 -3.12
C VAL A 268 -13.00 -30.69 -4.52
N GLY A 269 -12.32 -31.78 -4.87
CA GLY A 269 -12.75 -32.68 -5.92
C GLY A 269 -14.03 -33.35 -5.43
N PRO A 270 -15.13 -33.39 -6.20
CA PRO A 270 -16.45 -33.83 -5.72
C PRO A 270 -16.43 -35.21 -5.03
N TRP A 271 -15.53 -36.09 -5.47
CA TRP A 271 -15.37 -37.45 -4.93
C TRP A 271 -14.82 -37.51 -3.49
N LEU A 272 -14.22 -36.44 -2.97
CA LEU A 272 -13.77 -36.36 -1.57
C LEU A 272 -14.76 -35.64 -0.65
N PHE A 273 -15.97 -35.30 -1.13
CA PHE A 273 -16.97 -34.61 -0.32
C PHE A 273 -17.50 -35.52 0.77
N PRO A 274 -17.67 -35.04 2.01
CA PRO A 274 -18.26 -35.84 3.08
C PRO A 274 -19.74 -36.07 2.77
N VAL A 275 -20.13 -37.33 2.57
CA VAL A 275 -21.52 -37.75 2.38
C VAL A 275 -21.95 -38.53 3.62
N ARG A 276 -23.03 -38.07 4.24
CA ARG A 276 -23.66 -38.76 5.38
C ARG A 276 -24.74 -39.70 4.87
N MET A 277 -24.63 -40.98 5.21
CA MET A 277 -25.73 -41.95 5.10
C MET A 277 -25.94 -42.64 6.45
N GLY A 278 -27.13 -42.48 7.01
CA GLY A 278 -27.43 -42.93 8.38
C GLY A 278 -26.56 -42.22 9.42
N GLU A 279 -25.89 -43.02 10.26
CA GLU A 279 -24.99 -42.53 11.31
C GLU A 279 -23.52 -42.39 10.87
N ALA A 280 -23.19 -42.83 9.65
CA ALA A 280 -21.82 -42.76 9.12
C ALA A 280 -21.62 -41.56 8.19
N VAL A 281 -20.47 -40.91 8.31
CA VAL A 281 -20.00 -39.86 7.38
C VAL A 281 -18.69 -40.34 6.77
N LYS A 282 -18.67 -40.52 5.45
CA LYS A 282 -17.49 -40.93 4.68
C LYS A 282 -17.38 -40.11 3.38
N PRO A 283 -16.19 -39.98 2.78
CA PRO A 283 -16.04 -39.37 1.46
C PRO A 283 -16.89 -40.07 0.38
N ALA A 284 -17.41 -39.32 -0.60
CA ALA A 284 -18.25 -39.85 -1.67
C ALA A 284 -17.67 -41.08 -2.40
N ILE A 285 -16.34 -41.11 -2.63
CA ILE A 285 -15.66 -42.27 -3.23
C ILE A 285 -15.78 -43.55 -2.39
N CYS A 286 -15.82 -43.45 -1.07
CA CYS A 286 -15.96 -44.63 -0.20
C CYS A 286 -17.34 -45.28 -0.35
N TRP A 287 -18.38 -44.50 -0.64
CA TRP A 287 -19.72 -45.02 -0.92
C TRP A 287 -19.86 -45.62 -2.32
N LEU A 288 -19.03 -45.18 -3.27
CA LEU A 288 -19.04 -45.67 -4.66
C LEU A 288 -18.19 -46.93 -4.86
N CYS A 289 -17.32 -47.25 -3.90
CA CYS A 289 -16.44 -48.42 -3.92
C CYS A 289 -16.88 -49.53 -2.95
N GLU A 290 -17.99 -49.34 -2.23
CA GLU A 290 -18.72 -50.35 -1.45
C GLU A 290 -19.84 -50.97 -2.30
#